data_AF-A0A349YTM2-F1
#
_entry.id   AF-A0A349YTM2-F1
#
_cell.length_a   1.000
_cell.length_b   1.000
_cell.length_c   1.000
_cell.angle_alpha   90.00
_cell.angle_beta   90.00
_cell.angle_gamma   90.00
#
_symmetry.space_group_name_H-M   'P 1'
#
loop_
_entity.id
_entity.type
_entity.pdbx_description
1 polymer ?
#
loop_
_entity_poly.entity_id
_entity_poly.type
_entity_poly.pdbx_seq_one_letter_code
_entity_poly.pdbx_strand_id
1 'polypeptide(L)'
;MLSGSETVFVGLLTFYLSMGLIHKFRYVIGEKYTRKMIHIMNGIVAASATFVTRPSNYWAVSLTAVFTCSSLVLLRFLSKKKSVYGEAMYTTSKYESYGEVLFPVMFLLLPPVTHLDFKTYCLPVLIITLSDAAAALIGRNVKSLVISDKEEGTKTLAGSGSFFLVTCLILLIGLQWENYVMDICLVGIILLISLSLTVLEATCINGADNLLIPLSVYFYLKHLNDLHYSIELLYLGVFVLLVMWKTPIKKSLLLKMQMLNFWFMFSLCIGWRAGMLVFVPYIVYFLTTRPKKTTVVQTRWLQDCLVIGCFIFSII
;
A
#
# COMPACT_ATOMS: atom_id res chain seq x y z
N MET A 1 -27.22 -0.39 7.66
CA MET A 1 -25.95 -1.12 7.84
C MET A 1 -26.21 -2.58 8.15
N LEU A 2 -25.53 -3.47 7.43
CA LEU A 2 -25.58 -4.92 7.51
C LEU A 2 -25.13 -5.45 8.88
N SER A 3 -25.75 -6.54 9.30
CA SER A 3 -25.28 -7.42 10.37
C SER A 3 -24.01 -8.17 9.96
N GLY A 4 -23.31 -8.78 10.93
CA GLY A 4 -22.06 -9.49 10.64
C GLY A 4 -22.24 -10.67 9.68
N SER A 5 -23.32 -11.45 9.82
CA SER A 5 -23.62 -12.57 8.91
C SER A 5 -23.95 -12.10 7.49
N GLU A 6 -24.72 -11.02 7.34
CA GLU A 6 -25.03 -10.42 6.04
C GLU A 6 -23.76 -9.88 5.36
N THR A 7 -22.87 -9.22 6.10
CA THR A 7 -21.57 -8.76 5.57
C THR A 7 -20.72 -9.92 5.06
N VAL A 8 -20.62 -11.01 5.82
CA VAL A 8 -19.88 -12.21 5.37
C VAL A 8 -20.50 -12.78 4.10
N PHE A 9 -21.83 -12.93 4.07
CA PHE A 9 -22.52 -13.48 2.91
C PHE A 9 -22.31 -12.63 1.65
N VAL A 10 -22.54 -11.32 1.73
CA VAL A 10 -22.36 -10.39 0.61
C VAL A 10 -20.89 -10.34 0.17
N GLY A 11 -19.95 -10.32 1.11
CA GLY A 11 -18.52 -10.32 0.82
C GLY A 11 -18.08 -11.57 0.05
N LEU A 12 -18.47 -12.76 0.52
CA LEU A 12 -18.16 -14.02 -0.14
C LEU A 12 -18.83 -14.13 -1.50
N LEU A 13 -20.12 -13.77 -1.61
CA LEU A 13 -20.83 -13.77 -2.88
C LEU A 13 -20.11 -12.90 -3.91
N THR A 14 -19.70 -11.70 -3.51
CA THR A 14 -19.00 -10.77 -4.40
C THR A 14 -17.64 -11.32 -4.85
N PHE A 15 -16.89 -11.93 -3.93
CA PHE A 15 -15.63 -12.60 -4.27
C PHE A 15 -15.83 -13.75 -5.27
N TYR A 16 -16.78 -14.65 -5.04
CA TYR A 16 -17.00 -15.77 -5.96
C TYR A 16 -17.56 -15.31 -7.32
N LEU A 17 -18.40 -14.28 -7.35
CA LEU A 17 -18.85 -13.67 -8.61
C LEU A 17 -17.68 -13.02 -9.36
N SER A 18 -16.79 -12.31 -8.68
CA SER A 18 -15.59 -11.76 -9.33
C SER A 18 -14.71 -12.87 -9.89
N MET A 19 -14.52 -13.97 -9.16
CA MET A 19 -13.84 -15.20 -9.64
C MET A 19 -14.48 -15.79 -10.91
N GLY A 20 -15.81 -15.83 -10.99
CA GLY A 20 -16.52 -16.25 -12.20
C GLY A 20 -16.28 -15.32 -13.39
N LEU A 21 -16.27 -14.01 -13.16
CA LEU A 21 -15.99 -13.01 -14.20
C LEU A 21 -14.56 -13.12 -14.72
N ILE A 22 -13.59 -13.38 -13.85
CA ILE A 22 -12.18 -13.60 -14.22
C ILE A 22 -12.05 -14.71 -15.24
N HIS A 23 -12.66 -15.86 -14.95
CA HIS A 23 -12.60 -17.03 -15.80
C HIS A 23 -13.13 -16.72 -17.21
N LYS A 24 -14.22 -15.94 -17.28
CA LYS A 24 -14.85 -15.57 -18.55
C LYS A 24 -14.05 -14.53 -19.34
N PHE A 25 -13.56 -13.48 -18.67
CA PHE A 25 -12.96 -12.32 -19.34
C PHE A 25 -11.45 -12.43 -19.56
N ARG A 26 -10.74 -13.35 -18.89
CA ARG A 26 -9.28 -13.49 -19.04
C ARG A 26 -8.83 -13.70 -20.49
N TYR A 27 -9.65 -14.38 -21.28
CA TYR A 27 -9.38 -14.66 -22.69
C TYR A 27 -9.66 -13.48 -23.63
N VAL A 28 -10.45 -12.49 -23.17
CA VAL A 28 -10.88 -11.34 -24.00
C VAL A 28 -9.95 -10.15 -23.79
N ILE A 29 -9.67 -9.80 -22.54
CA ILE A 29 -8.89 -8.59 -22.19
C ILE A 29 -7.45 -8.90 -21.76
N GLY A 30 -7.11 -10.19 -21.64
CA GLY A 30 -5.80 -10.65 -21.19
C GLY A 30 -5.68 -10.74 -19.66
N GLU A 31 -4.88 -11.70 -19.21
CA GLU A 31 -4.67 -12.05 -17.79
C GLU A 31 -4.26 -10.84 -16.95
N LYS A 32 -3.33 -10.03 -17.46
CA LYS A 32 -2.76 -8.88 -16.72
C LYS A 32 -3.76 -7.75 -16.46
N TYR A 33 -4.70 -7.50 -17.37
CA TYR A 33 -5.75 -6.49 -17.19
C TYR A 33 -6.90 -7.04 -16.34
N THR A 34 -7.26 -8.30 -16.57
CA THR A 34 -8.23 -9.03 -15.76
C THR A 34 -7.83 -9.00 -14.30
N ARG A 35 -6.57 -9.33 -13.99
CA ARG A 35 -6.04 -9.28 -12.62
C ARG A 35 -6.30 -7.92 -11.96
N LYS A 36 -6.09 -6.84 -12.72
CA LYS A 36 -6.20 -5.50 -12.18
C LYS A 36 -7.63 -5.02 -12.01
N MET A 37 -8.54 -5.43 -12.88
CA MET A 37 -9.97 -5.18 -12.70
C MET A 37 -10.50 -5.82 -11.41
N ILE A 38 -10.08 -7.05 -11.10
CA ILE A 38 -10.50 -7.74 -9.86
C ILE A 38 -9.99 -6.99 -8.64
N HIS A 39 -8.72 -6.59 -8.66
CA HIS A 39 -8.10 -5.82 -7.59
C HIS A 39 -8.91 -4.55 -7.32
N ILE A 40 -9.31 -3.84 -8.37
CA ILE A 40 -10.16 -2.65 -8.29
C ILE A 40 -11.54 -3.01 -7.72
N MET A 41 -12.23 -4.01 -8.29
CA MET A 41 -13.58 -4.40 -7.88
C MET A 41 -13.63 -4.86 -6.41
N ASN A 42 -12.78 -5.81 -6.05
CA ASN A 42 -12.72 -6.34 -4.68
C ASN A 42 -12.26 -5.25 -3.69
N GLY A 43 -11.33 -4.39 -4.09
CA GLY A 43 -10.89 -3.26 -3.28
C GLY A 43 -11.99 -2.21 -3.03
N ILE A 44 -12.78 -1.86 -4.06
CA ILE A 44 -13.93 -0.96 -3.92
C ILE A 44 -15.00 -1.58 -3.01
N VAL A 45 -15.30 -2.86 -3.20
CA VAL A 45 -16.25 -3.60 -2.35
C VAL A 45 -15.77 -3.60 -0.90
N ALA A 46 -14.49 -3.87 -0.68
CA ALA A 46 -13.92 -3.86 0.66
C ALA A 46 -13.90 -2.46 1.29
N ALA A 47 -13.61 -1.40 0.52
CA ALA A 47 -13.69 -0.01 1.00
C ALA A 47 -15.13 0.38 1.37
N SER A 48 -16.12 -0.09 0.61
CA SER A 48 -17.54 0.15 0.90
C SER A 48 -18.01 -0.43 2.24
N ALA A 49 -17.25 -1.33 2.84
CA ALA A 49 -17.57 -1.91 4.14
C ALA A 49 -17.74 -0.85 5.23
N THR A 50 -17.01 0.27 5.18
CA THR A 50 -17.19 1.43 6.08
C THR A 50 -18.62 1.96 6.10
N PHE A 51 -19.29 1.96 4.95
CA PHE A 51 -20.64 2.52 4.81
C PHE A 51 -21.73 1.47 4.99
N VAL A 52 -21.45 0.25 4.56
CA VAL A 52 -22.46 -0.80 4.46
C VAL A 52 -22.49 -1.68 5.70
N THR A 53 -21.36 -1.92 6.38
CA THR A 53 -21.27 -2.78 7.56
C THR A 53 -21.31 -1.94 8.84
N ARG A 54 -21.98 -2.44 9.89
CA ARG A 54 -21.92 -1.77 11.20
C ARG A 54 -20.49 -1.78 11.73
N PRO A 55 -19.94 -0.67 12.26
CA PRO A 55 -18.58 -0.63 12.81
C PRO A 55 -18.31 -1.72 13.85
N SER A 56 -19.28 -2.04 14.71
CA SER A 56 -19.19 -3.13 15.70
C SER A 56 -18.99 -4.52 15.09
N ASN A 57 -19.27 -4.68 13.80
CA ASN A 57 -19.16 -5.92 13.03
C ASN A 57 -17.91 -5.95 12.15
N TYR A 58 -16.85 -5.19 12.47
CA TYR A 58 -15.57 -5.23 11.75
C TYR A 58 -15.02 -6.67 11.57
N TRP A 59 -15.29 -7.56 12.53
CA TRP A 59 -14.90 -8.96 12.50
C TRP A 59 -15.44 -9.69 11.27
N ALA A 60 -16.58 -9.29 10.73
CA ALA A 60 -17.20 -9.92 9.56
C ALA A 60 -16.37 -9.69 8.29
N VAL A 61 -15.76 -8.51 8.17
CA VAL A 61 -14.82 -8.19 7.08
C VAL A 61 -13.57 -9.05 7.21
N SER A 62 -13.00 -9.14 8.42
CA SER A 62 -11.86 -10.02 8.71
C SER A 62 -12.16 -11.49 8.43
N LEU A 63 -13.34 -11.98 8.80
CA LEU A 63 -13.75 -13.37 8.55
C LEU A 63 -13.93 -13.64 7.05
N THR A 64 -14.49 -12.69 6.30
CA THR A 64 -14.57 -12.76 4.83
C THR A 64 -13.17 -12.85 4.21
N ALA A 65 -12.22 -12.06 4.74
CA ALA A 65 -10.84 -12.10 4.31
C ALA A 65 -10.18 -13.46 4.60
N VAL A 66 -10.44 -14.08 5.76
CA VAL A 66 -9.96 -15.43 6.08
C VAL A 66 -10.43 -16.44 5.04
N PHE A 67 -11.73 -16.49 4.75
CA PHE A 67 -12.26 -17.41 3.74
C PHE A 67 -11.68 -17.15 2.35
N THR A 68 -11.52 -15.88 1.97
CA THR A 68 -10.91 -15.47 0.70
C THR A 68 -9.46 -15.94 0.62
N CYS A 69 -8.63 -15.66 1.65
CA CYS A 69 -7.26 -16.15 1.77
C CYS A 69 -7.20 -17.68 1.65
N SER A 70 -8.03 -18.39 2.41
CA SER A 70 -8.06 -19.86 2.42
C SER A 70 -8.43 -20.40 1.04
N SER A 71 -9.38 -19.79 0.35
CA SER A 71 -9.77 -20.20 -1.00
C SER A 71 -8.65 -19.99 -2.02
N LEU A 72 -7.94 -18.85 -1.97
CA LEU A 72 -6.82 -18.55 -2.86
C LEU A 72 -5.63 -19.46 -2.60
N VAL A 73 -5.29 -19.70 -1.33
CA VAL A 73 -4.24 -20.63 -0.93
C VAL A 73 -4.58 -22.06 -1.39
N LEU A 74 -5.82 -22.49 -1.18
CA LEU A 74 -6.29 -23.80 -1.65
C LEU A 74 -6.19 -23.91 -3.18
N LEU A 75 -6.65 -22.90 -3.91
CA LEU A 75 -6.51 -22.84 -5.38
C LEU A 75 -5.05 -22.89 -5.81
N ARG A 76 -4.11 -22.25 -5.09
CA ARG A 76 -2.67 -22.35 -5.34
C ARG A 76 -2.16 -23.78 -5.22
N PHE A 77 -2.52 -24.46 -4.13
CA PHE A 77 -2.13 -25.84 -3.89
C PHE A 77 -2.73 -26.80 -4.91
N LEU A 78 -4.01 -26.63 -5.25
CA LEU A 78 -4.69 -27.44 -6.24
C LEU A 78 -4.16 -27.17 -7.66
N SER A 79 -3.83 -25.91 -7.99
CA SER A 79 -3.36 -25.54 -9.32
C SER A 79 -1.92 -25.92 -9.64
N LYS A 80 -1.11 -26.34 -8.65
CA LYS A 80 0.14 -27.07 -8.94
C LYS A 80 -0.13 -28.35 -9.77
N LYS A 81 -1.39 -28.83 -9.81
CA LYS A 81 -1.92 -29.67 -10.88
C LYS A 81 -2.70 -28.78 -11.87
N LYS A 82 -2.10 -28.42 -13.02
CA LYS A 82 -2.67 -27.69 -14.18
C LYS A 82 -4.19 -27.38 -14.06
N SER A 83 -4.57 -26.37 -13.29
CA SER A 83 -5.97 -25.97 -13.14
C SER A 83 -6.17 -24.58 -13.74
N VAL A 84 -7.30 -24.41 -14.43
CA VAL A 84 -7.65 -23.20 -15.19
C VAL A 84 -7.66 -21.93 -14.32
N TYR A 85 -7.87 -22.06 -13.00
CA TYR A 85 -7.92 -20.94 -12.06
C TYR A 85 -6.54 -20.44 -11.63
N GLY A 86 -5.54 -21.32 -11.50
CA GLY A 86 -4.21 -20.86 -11.10
C GLY A 86 -3.41 -20.23 -12.23
N GLU A 87 -3.66 -20.55 -13.49
CA GLU A 87 -3.08 -19.78 -14.62
C GLU A 87 -3.71 -18.39 -14.79
N ALA A 88 -4.91 -18.15 -14.24
CA ALA A 88 -5.56 -16.83 -14.31
C ALA A 88 -5.08 -15.85 -13.24
N MET A 89 -4.49 -16.39 -12.17
CA MET A 89 -4.07 -15.67 -10.97
C MET A 89 -2.53 -15.65 -10.91
N TYR A 90 -1.91 -16.83 -10.96
CA TYR A 90 -0.46 -16.95 -10.85
C TYR A 90 0.23 -16.69 -12.20
N THR A 91 1.15 -15.73 -12.17
CA THR A 91 2.00 -15.42 -13.32
C THR A 91 2.82 -16.63 -13.75
N THR A 92 2.98 -16.80 -15.05
CA THR A 92 3.97 -17.69 -15.70
C THR A 92 5.43 -17.22 -15.50
N SER A 93 5.68 -16.24 -14.62
CA SER A 93 7.03 -15.83 -14.26
C SER A 93 7.71 -16.94 -13.49
N LYS A 94 9.01 -17.13 -13.71
CA LYS A 94 9.87 -18.12 -13.04
C LYS A 94 9.94 -17.98 -11.50
N TYR A 95 9.31 -16.93 -10.95
CA TYR A 95 9.29 -16.56 -9.53
C TYR A 95 7.85 -16.26 -9.08
N GLU A 96 7.50 -16.77 -7.89
CA GLU A 96 6.16 -16.69 -7.32
C GLU A 96 5.95 -15.38 -6.54
N SER A 97 5.02 -14.52 -6.98
CA SER A 97 4.58 -13.35 -6.21
C SER A 97 3.61 -13.75 -5.09
N TYR A 98 3.69 -13.08 -3.95
CA TYR A 98 2.77 -13.29 -2.82
C TYR A 98 1.69 -12.20 -2.73
N GLY A 99 1.72 -11.19 -3.61
CA GLY A 99 0.80 -10.06 -3.57
C GLY A 99 -0.68 -10.43 -3.52
N GLU A 100 -1.08 -11.50 -4.20
CA GLU A 100 -2.47 -11.99 -4.23
C GLU A 100 -2.95 -12.56 -2.91
N VAL A 101 -2.02 -13.04 -2.06
CA VAL A 101 -2.31 -13.50 -0.70
C VAL A 101 -2.17 -12.35 0.29
N LEU A 102 -1.16 -11.50 0.10
CA LEU A 102 -0.89 -10.35 0.97
C LEU A 102 -2.01 -9.29 0.94
N PHE A 103 -2.69 -9.12 -0.20
CA PHE A 103 -3.82 -8.19 -0.32
C PHE A 103 -5.02 -8.61 0.55
N PRO A 104 -5.53 -9.85 0.49
CA PRO A 104 -6.48 -10.38 1.46
C PRO A 104 -6.03 -10.32 2.93
N VAL A 105 -4.74 -10.55 3.22
CA VAL A 105 -4.20 -10.46 4.59
C VAL A 105 -4.35 -9.06 5.17
N MET A 106 -4.25 -8.01 4.36
CA MET A 106 -4.51 -6.65 4.83
C MET A 106 -5.94 -6.50 5.42
N PHE A 107 -6.94 -7.14 4.83
CA PHE A 107 -8.32 -7.12 5.35
C PHE A 107 -8.52 -8.00 6.59
N LEU A 108 -7.56 -8.85 6.95
CA LEU A 108 -7.53 -9.49 8.27
C LEU A 108 -7.08 -8.50 9.35
N LEU A 109 -6.11 -7.63 9.03
CA LEU A 109 -5.40 -6.79 10.00
C LEU A 109 -6.02 -5.41 10.22
N LEU A 110 -6.54 -4.76 9.17
CA LEU A 110 -7.04 -3.39 9.29
C LEU A 110 -8.40 -3.27 10.00
N PRO A 111 -9.45 -4.06 9.69
CA PRO A 111 -10.76 -3.88 10.33
C PRO A 111 -10.72 -3.90 11.88
N PRO A 112 -9.97 -4.80 12.55
CA PRO A 112 -9.93 -4.83 14.00
C PRO A 112 -9.33 -3.58 14.66
N VAL A 113 -8.37 -2.93 14.00
CA VAL A 113 -7.66 -1.77 14.58
C VAL A 113 -8.28 -0.43 14.18
N THR A 114 -9.04 -0.42 13.09
CA THR A 114 -9.69 0.78 12.54
C THR A 114 -11.18 0.85 12.87
N HIS A 115 -11.79 -0.27 13.26
CA HIS A 115 -13.23 -0.42 13.41
C HIS A 115 -14.02 0.06 12.17
N LEU A 116 -13.47 -0.15 10.97
CA LEU A 116 -14.02 0.28 9.68
C LEU A 116 -14.20 1.81 9.54
N ASP A 117 -13.50 2.60 10.34
CA ASP A 117 -13.49 4.07 10.27
C ASP A 117 -13.10 4.59 8.87
N PHE A 118 -13.79 5.63 8.38
CA PHE A 118 -13.58 6.11 7.01
C PHE A 118 -12.14 6.57 6.78
N LYS A 119 -11.62 7.41 7.67
CA LYS A 119 -10.26 7.93 7.55
C LYS A 119 -9.23 6.79 7.59
N THR A 120 -9.33 5.91 8.59
CA THR A 120 -8.25 4.96 8.91
C THR A 120 -8.41 3.57 8.30
N TYR A 121 -9.58 3.23 7.72
CA TYR A 121 -9.82 2.00 6.96
C TYR A 121 -10.09 2.26 5.47
N CYS A 122 -11.08 3.12 5.16
CA CYS A 122 -11.52 3.32 3.76
C CYS A 122 -10.41 3.95 2.91
N LEU A 123 -9.75 5.01 3.39
CA LEU A 123 -8.68 5.68 2.62
C LEU A 123 -7.47 4.76 2.35
N PRO A 124 -6.91 4.01 3.33
CA PRO A 124 -5.89 3.01 3.04
C PRO A 124 -6.28 1.99 1.97
N VAL A 125 -7.51 1.47 2.04
CA VAL A 125 -8.02 0.49 1.07
C VAL A 125 -8.17 1.12 -0.30
N LEU A 126 -8.71 2.33 -0.41
CA LEU A 126 -8.83 3.05 -1.68
C LEU A 126 -7.47 3.34 -2.31
N ILE A 127 -6.47 3.75 -1.52
CA ILE A 127 -5.13 4.06 -2.01
C ILE A 127 -4.47 2.81 -2.62
N ILE A 128 -4.43 1.68 -1.90
CA ILE A 128 -3.85 0.45 -2.48
C ILE A 128 -4.64 -0.08 -3.67
N THR A 129 -5.94 0.21 -3.73
CA THR A 129 -6.82 -0.26 -4.80
C THR A 129 -6.62 0.55 -6.08
N LEU A 130 -6.74 1.87 -5.98
CA LEU A 130 -6.80 2.79 -7.12
C LEU A 130 -5.41 3.30 -7.51
N SER A 131 -4.56 3.68 -6.55
CA SER A 131 -3.22 4.19 -6.85
C SER A 131 -2.34 3.10 -7.48
N ASP A 132 -2.39 1.87 -6.97
CA ASP A 132 -1.68 0.73 -7.57
C ASP A 132 -2.24 0.38 -8.96
N ALA A 133 -3.53 0.61 -9.21
CA ALA A 133 -4.14 0.46 -10.52
C ALA A 133 -3.69 1.49 -11.53
N ALA A 134 -3.72 2.76 -11.14
CA ALA A 134 -3.20 3.83 -11.97
C ALA A 134 -1.72 3.59 -12.30
N ALA A 135 -0.91 3.22 -11.30
CA ALA A 135 0.51 2.93 -11.48
C ALA A 135 0.75 1.80 -12.48
N ALA A 136 0.04 0.68 -12.34
CA ALA A 136 0.19 -0.48 -13.22
C ALA A 136 -0.32 -0.23 -14.65
N LEU A 137 -1.44 0.47 -14.81
CA LEU A 137 -2.05 0.71 -16.13
C LEU A 137 -1.30 1.80 -16.90
N ILE A 138 -1.05 2.96 -16.26
CA ILE A 138 -0.36 4.08 -16.90
C ILE A 138 1.12 3.75 -17.08
N GLY A 139 1.76 3.14 -16.08
CA GLY A 139 3.17 2.79 -16.15
C GLY A 139 3.54 1.82 -17.28
N ARG A 140 2.56 1.07 -17.80
CA ARG A 140 2.69 0.19 -18.98
C ARG A 140 2.42 0.88 -20.30
N ASN A 141 1.44 1.78 -20.32
CA ASN A 141 0.96 2.40 -21.56
C ASN A 141 1.74 3.68 -21.91
N VAL A 142 2.36 4.33 -20.92
CA VAL A 142 3.14 5.56 -21.11
C VAL A 142 4.63 5.26 -21.05
N LYS A 143 5.32 5.52 -22.17
CA LYS A 143 6.79 5.41 -22.26
C LYS A 143 7.43 6.37 -21.25
N SER A 144 8.19 5.82 -20.32
CA SER A 144 8.93 6.58 -19.32
C SER A 144 10.12 5.79 -18.80
N LEU A 145 10.98 6.44 -18.01
CA LEU A 145 12.17 5.81 -17.44
C LEU A 145 11.80 4.66 -16.51
N VAL A 146 12.50 3.53 -16.64
CA VAL A 146 12.38 2.40 -15.71
C VAL A 146 13.11 2.78 -14.42
N ILE A 147 12.35 2.86 -13.34
CA ILE A 147 12.84 3.21 -11.99
C ILE A 147 13.31 1.96 -11.26
N SER A 148 12.58 0.86 -11.43
CA SER A 148 12.90 -0.40 -10.81
C SER A 148 12.50 -1.51 -11.76
N ASP A 149 13.49 -2.14 -12.37
CA ASP A 149 13.28 -3.38 -13.08
C ASP A 149 13.22 -4.51 -12.06
N LYS A 150 12.02 -5.09 -11.88
CA LYS A 150 11.74 -6.21 -10.97
C LYS A 150 11.27 -7.38 -11.81
N GLU A 151 11.63 -8.57 -11.36
CA GLU A 151 11.27 -9.83 -12.04
C GLU A 151 9.74 -10.06 -12.09
N GLU A 152 8.96 -9.34 -11.27
CA GLU A 152 7.49 -9.37 -11.22
C GLU A 152 6.79 -8.28 -12.05
N GLY A 153 7.55 -7.29 -12.53
CA GLY A 153 7.02 -6.15 -13.28
C GLY A 153 7.92 -4.92 -13.25
N THR A 154 8.04 -4.23 -14.38
CA THR A 154 8.79 -2.98 -14.50
C THR A 154 8.03 -1.84 -13.81
N LYS A 155 8.65 -1.21 -12.80
CA LYS A 155 8.16 0.05 -12.21
C LYS A 155 8.77 1.22 -12.97
N THR A 156 7.92 2.15 -13.40
CA THR A 156 8.29 3.26 -14.29
C THR A 156 7.96 4.61 -13.67
N LEU A 157 8.61 5.67 -14.15
CA LEU A 157 8.37 7.03 -13.66
C LEU A 157 6.93 7.48 -13.91
N ALA A 158 6.33 7.12 -15.05
CA ALA A 158 4.93 7.39 -15.29
C ALA A 158 4.01 6.63 -14.31
N GLY A 159 4.34 5.37 -14.00
CA GLY A 159 3.61 4.58 -13.00
C GLY A 159 3.68 5.21 -11.60
N SER A 160 4.88 5.52 -11.11
CA SER A 160 5.06 6.16 -9.80
C SER A 160 4.44 7.56 -9.74
N GLY A 161 4.52 8.35 -10.81
CA GLY A 161 3.83 9.65 -10.89
C GLY A 161 2.31 9.51 -10.82
N SER A 162 1.76 8.47 -11.45
CA SER A 162 0.33 8.16 -11.37
C SER A 162 -0.08 7.70 -9.98
N PHE A 163 0.73 6.86 -9.33
CA PHE A 163 0.51 6.45 -7.94
C PHE A 163 0.45 7.68 -7.02
N PHE A 164 1.44 8.57 -7.14
CA PHE A 164 1.53 9.80 -6.36
C PHE A 164 0.27 10.67 -6.54
N LEU A 165 -0.09 10.97 -7.78
CA LEU A 165 -1.23 11.86 -8.08
C LEU A 165 -2.55 11.28 -7.60
N VAL A 166 -2.80 9.99 -7.82
CA VAL A 166 -4.04 9.34 -7.36
C VAL A 166 -4.09 9.27 -5.84
N THR A 167 -2.97 9.02 -5.18
CA THR A 167 -2.88 9.04 -3.70
C THR A 167 -3.17 10.44 -3.16
N CYS A 168 -2.60 11.50 -3.75
CA CYS A 168 -2.90 12.87 -3.39
C CYS A 168 -4.39 13.17 -3.52
N LEU A 169 -5.01 12.80 -4.64
CA LEU A 169 -6.44 13.04 -4.88
C LEU A 169 -7.33 12.31 -3.86
N ILE A 170 -7.02 11.03 -3.56
CA ILE A 170 -7.78 10.26 -2.57
C ILE A 170 -7.66 10.91 -1.19
N LEU A 171 -6.47 11.33 -0.78
CA LEU A 171 -6.27 11.98 0.52
C LEU A 171 -6.92 13.36 0.59
N LEU A 172 -6.83 14.17 -0.46
CA LEU A 172 -7.48 15.48 -0.52
C LEU A 172 -9.01 15.34 -0.38
N ILE A 173 -9.62 14.52 -1.24
CA ILE A 173 -11.08 14.30 -1.24
C ILE A 173 -11.51 13.63 0.07
N GLY A 174 -10.78 12.62 0.52
CA GLY A 174 -11.09 11.85 1.73
C GLY A 174 -10.99 12.66 3.01
N LEU A 175 -9.95 13.46 3.18
CA LEU A 175 -9.81 14.29 4.37
C LEU A 175 -10.79 15.47 4.36
N GLN A 176 -11.13 15.99 3.19
CA GLN A 176 -12.20 16.99 3.07
C GLN A 176 -13.57 16.38 3.41
N TRP A 177 -13.83 15.14 3.03
CA TRP A 177 -15.03 14.38 3.43
C TRP A 177 -15.12 14.25 4.96
N GLU A 178 -13.98 14.07 5.62
CA GLU A 178 -13.85 14.06 7.09
C GLU A 178 -13.85 15.46 7.72
N ASN A 179 -14.21 16.50 6.96
CA ASN A 179 -14.28 17.90 7.39
C ASN A 179 -12.97 18.50 7.90
N TYR A 180 -11.81 17.98 7.46
CA TYR A 180 -10.54 18.64 7.71
C TYR A 180 -10.44 19.95 6.91
N VAL A 181 -9.92 21.01 7.54
CA VAL A 181 -9.64 22.29 6.87
C VAL A 181 -8.39 22.14 5.99
N MET A 182 -8.54 22.37 4.68
CA MET A 182 -7.45 22.29 3.71
C MET A 182 -6.58 23.54 3.71
N ASP A 183 -5.81 23.74 4.78
CA ASP A 183 -4.76 24.76 4.81
C ASP A 183 -3.47 24.30 4.12
N ILE A 184 -2.52 25.23 3.97
CA ILE A 184 -1.23 24.97 3.31
C ILE A 184 -0.42 23.88 4.01
N CYS A 185 -0.56 23.75 5.34
CA CYS A 185 0.16 22.77 6.14
C CYS A 185 -0.37 21.36 5.85
N LEU A 186 -1.69 21.17 5.88
CA LEU A 186 -2.33 19.89 5.58
C LEU A 186 -2.09 19.45 4.14
N VAL A 187 -2.19 20.37 3.17
CA VAL A 187 -1.85 20.07 1.77
C VAL A 187 -0.40 19.62 1.65
N GLY A 188 0.52 20.31 2.34
CA GLY A 188 1.93 19.90 2.43
C GLY A 188 2.11 18.48 2.99
N ILE A 189 1.40 18.15 4.07
CA ILE A 189 1.43 16.80 4.67
C ILE A 189 0.88 15.74 3.70
N ILE A 190 -0.20 16.03 2.99
CA ILE A 190 -0.77 15.12 1.99
C ILE A 190 0.26 14.83 0.88
N LEU A 191 0.96 15.85 0.39
CA LEU A 191 2.02 15.69 -0.60
C LEU A 191 3.17 14.82 -0.07
N LEU A 192 3.57 15.03 1.20
CA LEU A 192 4.62 14.23 1.83
C LEU A 192 4.20 12.77 2.01
N ILE A 193 3.01 12.50 2.54
CA ILE A 193 2.48 11.14 2.69
C ILE A 193 2.41 10.46 1.32
N SER A 194 1.88 11.14 0.31
CA SER A 194 1.74 10.58 -1.04
C SER A 194 3.08 10.24 -1.66
N LEU A 195 4.09 11.09 -1.47
CA LEU A 195 5.45 10.79 -1.90
C LEU A 195 6.02 9.59 -1.14
N SER A 196 5.93 9.59 0.19
CA SER A 196 6.40 8.51 1.05
C SER A 196 5.83 7.15 0.62
N LEU A 197 4.54 7.10 0.32
CA LEU A 197 3.88 5.90 -0.19
C LEU A 197 4.32 5.55 -1.61
N THR A 198 4.58 6.53 -2.47
CA THR A 198 5.12 6.30 -3.82
C THR A 198 6.53 5.70 -3.77
N VAL A 199 7.36 6.16 -2.84
CA VAL A 199 8.69 5.57 -2.60
C VAL A 199 8.54 4.13 -2.15
N LEU A 200 7.64 3.87 -1.20
CA LEU A 200 7.37 2.54 -0.66
C LEU A 200 6.91 1.60 -1.79
N GLU A 201 5.97 2.05 -2.62
CA GLU A 201 5.55 1.34 -3.84
C GLU A 201 6.77 1.04 -4.73
N ALA A 202 7.56 2.04 -5.08
CA ALA A 202 8.71 1.88 -5.98
C ALA A 202 9.74 0.85 -5.45
N THR A 203 9.86 0.67 -4.14
CA THR A 203 10.83 -0.23 -3.51
C THR A 203 10.32 -1.62 -3.14
N CYS A 204 9.06 -1.77 -2.71
CA CYS A 204 8.48 -3.04 -2.26
C CYS A 204 8.58 -4.15 -3.30
N ILE A 205 9.02 -5.34 -2.90
CA ILE A 205 9.16 -6.51 -3.78
C ILE A 205 8.15 -7.59 -3.39
N ASN A 206 7.89 -8.55 -4.27
CA ASN A 206 7.12 -9.75 -3.98
C ASN A 206 5.65 -9.50 -3.60
N GLY A 207 5.10 -8.36 -4.03
CA GLY A 207 3.76 -7.90 -3.67
C GLY A 207 3.63 -7.40 -2.22
N ALA A 208 4.75 -7.10 -1.54
CA ALA A 208 4.74 -6.56 -0.17
C ALA A 208 4.02 -5.22 -0.07
N ASP A 209 3.96 -4.44 -1.15
CA ASP A 209 3.20 -3.20 -1.27
C ASP A 209 1.71 -3.40 -0.95
N ASN A 210 1.12 -4.55 -1.29
CA ASN A 210 -0.28 -4.87 -0.99
C ASN A 210 -0.60 -4.96 0.51
N LEU A 211 0.42 -5.12 1.36
CA LEU A 211 0.27 -5.09 2.81
C LEU A 211 0.84 -3.79 3.38
N LEU A 212 2.05 -3.41 2.99
CA LEU A 212 2.79 -2.31 3.62
C LEU A 212 2.17 -0.94 3.33
N ILE A 213 1.66 -0.70 2.12
CA ILE A 213 1.06 0.60 1.77
C ILE A 213 -0.16 0.88 2.66
N PRO A 214 -1.18 0.00 2.76
CA PRO A 214 -2.32 0.22 3.66
C PRO A 214 -1.93 0.45 5.13
N LEU A 215 -0.97 -0.33 5.64
CA LEU A 215 -0.49 -0.16 7.02
C LEU A 215 0.20 1.20 7.22
N SER A 216 1.03 1.62 6.25
CA SER A 216 1.65 2.94 6.27
C SER A 216 0.61 4.06 6.18
N VAL A 217 -0.42 3.94 5.33
CA VAL A 217 -1.49 4.94 5.25
C VAL A 217 -2.23 5.04 6.59
N TYR A 218 -2.66 3.90 7.15
CA TYR A 218 -3.28 3.85 8.48
C TYR A 218 -2.43 4.57 9.51
N PHE A 219 -1.13 4.27 9.52
CA PHE A 219 -0.19 4.85 10.47
C PHE A 219 -0.08 6.38 10.34
N TYR A 220 0.06 6.91 9.12
CA TYR A 220 0.10 8.36 8.90
C TYR A 220 -1.21 9.04 9.29
N LEU A 221 -2.35 8.43 8.94
CA LEU A 221 -3.66 9.02 9.20
C LEU A 221 -4.04 8.96 10.69
N LYS A 222 -3.55 7.96 11.43
CA LYS A 222 -3.65 7.88 12.89
C LYS A 222 -2.91 9.05 13.57
N HIS A 223 -1.73 9.40 13.07
CA HIS A 223 -0.88 10.48 13.61
C HIS A 223 -1.03 11.81 12.85
N LEU A 224 -2.10 11.98 12.07
CA LEU A 224 -2.27 13.15 11.19
C LEU A 224 -2.25 14.47 11.97
N ASN A 225 -2.84 14.49 13.17
CA ASN A 225 -2.88 15.69 14.00
C ASN A 225 -1.48 16.05 14.53
N ASP A 226 -0.68 15.05 14.92
CA ASP A 226 0.70 15.27 15.39
C ASP A 226 1.59 15.85 14.26
N LEU A 227 1.32 15.41 13.02
CA LEU A 227 1.97 15.93 11.82
C LEU A 227 1.56 17.38 11.50
N HIS A 228 0.30 17.73 11.73
CA HIS A 228 -0.24 19.05 11.42
C HIS A 228 0.44 20.19 12.19
N TYR A 229 0.85 19.94 13.44
CA TYR A 229 1.46 20.97 14.29
C TYR A 229 2.99 21.08 14.16
N SER A 230 3.64 20.27 13.31
CA SER A 230 5.10 20.25 13.16
C SER A 230 5.56 20.86 11.83
N ILE A 231 5.64 22.20 11.77
CA ILE A 231 6.05 22.96 10.57
C ILE A 231 7.46 22.58 10.06
N GLU A 232 8.30 22.08 10.94
CA GLU A 232 9.67 21.61 10.69
C GLU A 232 9.72 20.38 9.75
N LEU A 233 8.65 19.58 9.75
CA LEU A 233 8.48 18.40 8.89
C LEU A 233 8.19 18.75 7.44
N LEU A 234 7.47 19.84 7.22
CA LEU A 234 7.22 20.37 5.89
C LEU A 234 8.54 20.78 5.23
N TYR A 235 9.41 21.48 5.97
CA TYR A 235 10.72 21.89 5.49
C TYR A 235 11.66 20.71 5.26
N LEU A 236 11.68 19.73 6.15
CA LEU A 236 12.53 18.55 5.99
C LEU A 236 12.09 17.66 4.82
N GLY A 237 10.77 17.47 4.64
CA GLY A 237 10.22 16.69 3.54
C GLY A 237 10.42 17.33 2.17
N VAL A 238 10.23 18.65 2.06
CA VAL A 238 10.56 19.43 0.86
C VAL A 238 12.07 19.43 0.59
N PHE A 239 12.89 19.55 1.63
CA PHE A 239 14.36 19.50 1.51
C PHE A 239 14.85 18.15 0.98
N VAL A 240 14.35 17.05 1.54
CA VAL A 240 14.67 15.68 1.09
C VAL A 240 14.22 15.48 -0.36
N LEU A 241 13.02 15.94 -0.73
CA LEU A 241 12.51 15.90 -2.11
C LEU A 241 13.41 16.65 -3.11
N LEU A 242 13.79 17.88 -2.78
CA LEU A 242 14.62 18.74 -3.62
C LEU A 242 16.04 18.19 -3.78
N VAL A 243 16.63 17.62 -2.72
CA VAL A 243 17.95 16.98 -2.77
C VAL A 243 17.94 15.76 -3.70
N MET A 244 16.81 15.10 -3.86
CA MET A 244 16.71 13.83 -4.58
C MET A 244 16.35 13.98 -6.07
N TRP A 245 15.74 15.11 -6.45
CA TRP A 245 15.40 15.46 -7.85
C TRP A 245 16.63 15.61 -8.77
N LYS A 246 17.81 15.96 -8.23
CA LYS A 246 19.04 16.17 -9.02
C LYS A 246 19.87 14.91 -9.30
N THR A 247 19.49 13.77 -8.74
CA THR A 247 20.25 12.51 -8.93
C THR A 247 19.51 11.56 -9.85
N PRO A 248 20.17 10.96 -10.87
CA PRO A 248 19.54 9.89 -11.63
C PRO A 248 19.09 8.81 -10.65
N ILE A 249 17.83 8.39 -10.74
CA ILE A 249 17.19 7.48 -9.77
C ILE A 249 17.90 6.13 -9.84
N LYS A 250 18.93 5.95 -9.02
CA LYS A 250 19.63 4.69 -8.84
C LYS A 250 18.87 3.85 -7.80
N LYS A 251 18.87 2.52 -7.95
CA LYS A 251 18.27 1.60 -6.96
C LYS A 251 18.73 1.87 -5.51
N SER A 252 19.97 2.35 -5.32
CA SER A 252 20.52 2.74 -4.01
C SER A 252 19.87 3.99 -3.42
N LEU A 253 19.36 4.90 -4.24
CA LEU A 253 18.68 6.12 -3.83
C LEU A 253 17.26 5.79 -3.32
N LEU A 254 16.53 4.92 -4.03
CA LEU A 254 15.19 4.49 -3.62
C LEU A 254 15.21 3.76 -2.27
N LEU A 255 16.15 2.83 -2.09
CA LEU A 255 16.32 2.12 -0.82
C LEU A 255 16.59 3.10 0.35
N LYS A 256 17.39 4.13 0.04
CA LYS A 256 17.69 5.22 0.94
C LYS A 256 16.43 6.01 1.31
N MET A 257 15.60 6.40 0.35
CA MET A 257 14.31 7.06 0.60
C MET A 257 13.41 6.21 1.50
N GLN A 258 13.35 4.90 1.26
CA GLN A 258 12.53 4.00 2.07
C GLN A 258 13.03 3.92 3.52
N MET A 259 14.34 3.91 3.76
CA MET A 259 14.86 3.94 5.13
C MET A 259 14.50 5.23 5.85
N LEU A 260 14.64 6.37 5.18
CA LEU A 260 14.20 7.64 5.73
C LEU A 260 12.70 7.61 6.06
N ASN A 261 11.89 7.04 5.15
CA ASN A 261 10.47 6.89 5.34
C ASN A 261 10.12 6.02 6.56
N PHE A 262 10.82 4.91 6.72
CA PHE A 262 10.69 4.04 7.89
C PHE A 262 11.02 4.79 9.19
N TRP A 263 12.17 5.45 9.26
CA TRP A 263 12.57 6.14 10.47
C TRP A 263 11.65 7.30 10.83
N PHE A 264 11.06 7.94 9.81
CA PHE A 264 10.00 8.92 10.00
C PHE A 264 8.73 8.30 10.60
N MET A 265 8.31 7.11 10.15
CA MET A 265 7.21 6.40 10.80
C MET A 265 7.57 5.96 12.24
N PHE A 266 8.79 5.48 12.45
CA PHE A 266 9.26 5.07 13.78
C PHE A 266 9.31 6.25 14.76
N SER A 267 9.75 7.43 14.32
CA SER A 267 9.80 8.63 15.16
C SER A 267 8.42 9.08 15.63
N LEU A 268 7.38 8.85 14.83
CA LEU A 268 5.99 9.08 15.22
C LEU A 268 5.53 8.06 16.28
N CYS A 269 5.94 6.79 16.18
CA CYS A 269 5.57 5.73 17.13
C CYS A 269 6.03 6.02 18.56
N ILE A 270 7.26 6.47 18.74
CA ILE A 270 7.85 6.71 20.07
C ILE A 270 7.59 8.13 20.60
N GLY A 271 6.72 8.89 19.91
CA GLY A 271 6.46 10.29 20.17
C GLY A 271 7.50 11.20 19.50
N TRP A 272 7.02 12.22 18.79
CA TRP A 272 7.83 13.06 17.91
C TRP A 272 9.14 13.57 18.52
N ARG A 273 9.09 14.06 19.77
CA ARG A 273 10.25 14.63 20.47
C ARG A 273 11.35 13.58 20.75
N ALA A 274 10.97 12.38 21.20
CA ALA A 274 11.92 11.28 21.38
C ALA A 274 12.38 10.71 20.02
N GLY A 275 11.47 10.68 19.05
CA GLY A 275 11.70 10.29 17.68
C GLY A 275 12.78 11.10 16.97
N MET A 276 12.79 12.43 17.13
CA MET A 276 13.79 13.30 16.50
C MET A 276 15.22 13.01 16.97
N LEU A 277 15.40 12.65 18.25
CA LEU A 277 16.71 12.27 18.80
C LEU A 277 17.30 11.04 18.12
N VAL A 278 16.46 10.16 17.58
CA VAL A 278 16.88 8.97 16.84
C VAL A 278 16.94 9.24 15.33
N PHE A 279 16.04 10.08 14.82
CA PHE A 279 15.90 10.37 13.40
C PHE A 279 17.04 11.24 12.84
N VAL A 280 17.44 12.28 13.57
CA VAL A 280 18.47 13.23 13.11
C VAL A 280 19.84 12.57 12.93
N PRO A 281 20.36 11.76 13.87
CA PRO A 281 21.60 11.01 13.66
C PRO A 281 21.54 10.07 12.46
N TYR A 282 20.37 9.47 12.19
CA TYR A 282 20.18 8.60 11.05
C TYR A 282 20.26 9.37 9.72
N ILE A 283 19.65 10.56 9.62
CA ILE A 283 19.80 11.46 8.45
C ILE A 283 21.27 11.82 8.23
N VAL A 284 22.01 12.11 9.30
CA VAL A 284 23.45 12.42 9.19
C VAL A 284 24.25 11.21 8.69
N TYR A 285 24.02 10.02 9.24
CA TYR A 285 24.62 8.77 8.75
C TYR A 285 24.27 8.50 7.27
N PHE A 286 23.03 8.80 6.89
CA PHE A 286 22.50 8.61 5.56
C PHE A 286 23.14 9.51 4.50
N LEU A 287 23.35 10.79 4.84
CA LEU A 287 24.00 11.77 3.97
C LEU A 287 25.49 11.45 3.80
N THR A 288 26.12 10.82 4.79
CA THR A 288 27.57 10.60 4.83
C THR A 288 28.02 9.25 4.24
N THR A 289 27.14 8.26 4.11
CA THR A 289 27.53 6.89 3.70
C THR A 289 27.00 6.43 2.34
N ARG A 290 27.79 5.63 1.59
CA ARG A 290 27.39 4.99 0.32
C ARG A 290 27.18 3.48 0.50
N PRO A 291 26.01 2.92 0.16
CA PRO A 291 25.76 1.48 0.33
C PRO A 291 26.50 0.62 -0.70
N LYS A 292 27.03 -0.54 -0.26
CA LYS A 292 27.65 -1.57 -1.11
C LYS A 292 26.57 -2.43 -1.80
N LYS A 293 26.86 -3.07 -2.94
CA LYS A 293 25.86 -3.79 -3.76
C LYS A 293 25.22 -5.01 -3.09
N THR A 294 25.95 -5.77 -2.28
CA THR A 294 25.49 -7.02 -1.65
C THR A 294 24.53 -6.81 -0.47
N THR A 295 24.54 -5.62 0.14
CA THR A 295 23.65 -5.29 1.27
C THR A 295 22.23 -4.88 0.85
N VAL A 296 21.98 -4.66 -0.44
CA VAL A 296 20.73 -4.06 -0.95
C VAL A 296 19.52 -5.00 -0.86
N VAL A 297 19.70 -6.31 -0.96
CA VAL A 297 18.58 -7.28 -0.87
C VAL A 297 18.20 -7.57 0.58
N GLN A 298 19.19 -7.82 1.44
CA GLN A 298 18.95 -8.05 2.88
C GLN A 298 18.31 -6.84 3.56
N THR A 299 18.70 -5.63 3.18
CA THR A 299 18.12 -4.39 3.72
C THR A 299 16.62 -4.24 3.40
N ARG A 300 16.14 -4.73 2.25
CA ARG A 300 14.71 -4.65 1.89
C ARG A 300 13.83 -5.50 2.81
N TRP A 301 14.20 -6.76 3.04
CA TRP A 301 13.46 -7.64 3.93
C TRP A 301 13.41 -7.14 5.37
N LEU A 302 14.55 -6.65 5.87
CA LEU A 302 14.61 -5.99 7.18
C LEU A 302 13.65 -4.79 7.25
N GLN A 303 13.58 -3.97 6.20
CA GLN A 303 12.68 -2.81 6.15
C GLN A 303 11.20 -3.22 6.18
N ASP A 304 10.82 -4.23 5.39
CA ASP A 304 9.44 -4.72 5.34
C ASP A 304 9.01 -5.27 6.71
N CYS A 305 9.88 -6.05 7.37
CA CYS A 305 9.65 -6.53 8.73
C CYS A 305 9.53 -5.38 9.76
N LEU A 306 10.29 -4.31 9.57
CA LEU A 306 10.32 -3.17 10.49
C LEU A 306 9.07 -2.28 10.36
N VAL A 307 8.52 -2.08 9.15
CA VAL A 307 7.22 -1.40 8.97
C VAL A 307 6.10 -2.18 9.65
N ILE A 308 6.10 -3.50 9.51
CA ILE A 308 5.19 -4.39 10.24
C ILE A 308 5.40 -4.23 11.76
N GLY A 309 6.64 -4.16 12.23
CA GLY A 309 6.96 -3.88 13.63
C GLY A 309 6.39 -2.57 14.15
N CYS A 310 6.49 -1.48 13.39
CA CYS A 310 5.88 -0.19 13.75
C CYS A 310 4.35 -0.27 13.83
N PHE A 311 3.73 -0.99 12.89
CA PHE A 311 2.28 -1.23 12.93
C PHE A 311 1.89 -1.99 14.21
N ILE A 312 2.58 -3.09 14.52
CA ILE A 312 2.34 -3.86 15.76
C ILE A 312 2.51 -2.97 16.99
N PHE A 313 3.58 -2.18 17.06
CA PHE A 313 3.81 -1.25 18.16
C PHE A 313 2.70 -0.20 18.28
N SER A 314 2.16 0.29 17.16
CA SER A 314 1.07 1.28 17.16
C SER A 314 -0.29 0.74 17.64
N ILE A 315 -0.43 -0.58 17.77
CA ILE A 315 -1.66 -1.24 18.26
C ILE A 315 -1.60 -1.44 19.78
N ILE A 316 -0.39 -1.56 20.34
CA ILE A 316 -0.13 -1.67 21.79
C ILE A 316 -0.30 -0.30 22.44
#